data_AF-A0A3D4VZK1-F1
#
_entry.id   AF-A0A3D4VZK1-F1
#
_cell.length_a   1.000
_cell.length_b   1.000
_cell.length_c   1.000
_cell.angle_alpha   90.00
_cell.angle_beta   90.00
_cell.angle_gamma   90.00
#
_symmetry.space_group_name_H-M   'P 1'
#
loop_
_entity.id
_entity.type
_entity.pdbx_description
1 polymer ?
#
loop_
_entity_poly.entity_id
_entity_poly.type
_entity_poly.pdbx_seq_one_letter_code
_entity_poly.pdbx_strand_id
1 'polypeptide(L)'
;GCYAKVINLDKDSEPDIYNAIKRNALLENVTLDAEGHIDFADKSVTENTRVSYPIDHIQNIVRPISSAPAAKNVIFLSADAFGVLPPVSILTPEQTQYYFLSGFTAKLAGTERGITEPTPTFSACFGQAFLELHPTKYAEELVKKMQKSGAKAYLVNTGWNGT
;
A
#
# COMPACT_ATOMS: atom_id res chain seq x y z
N GLY A 1 -2.23 13.14 -7.27
CA GLY A 1 -2.87 13.19 -5.94
C GLY A 1 -2.63 11.88 -5.22
N CYS A 2 -3.32 11.67 -4.11
CA CYS A 2 -3.30 10.42 -3.35
C CYS A 2 -4.73 9.92 -3.16
N TYR A 3 -4.91 8.60 -3.05
CA TYR A 3 -6.19 7.95 -2.78
C TYR A 3 -6.05 7.05 -1.55
N ALA A 4 -6.11 7.68 -0.38
CA ALA A 4 -5.79 7.05 0.90
C ALA A 4 -7.00 6.30 1.47
N LYS A 5 -6.74 5.17 2.15
CA LYS A 5 -7.72 4.49 3.01
C LYS A 5 -7.80 5.25 4.33
N VAL A 6 -9.01 5.45 4.87
CA VAL A 6 -9.23 6.28 6.06
C VAL A 6 -9.96 5.57 7.20
N ILE A 7 -10.13 4.25 7.12
CA ILE A 7 -10.65 3.48 8.26
C ILE A 7 -9.68 3.59 9.43
N ASN A 8 -10.20 3.89 10.62
CA ASN A 8 -9.46 4.16 11.84
C ASN A 8 -8.40 5.27 11.70
N LEU A 9 -8.59 6.21 10.75
CA LEU A 9 -7.68 7.33 10.59
C LEU A 9 -7.64 8.17 11.86
N ASP A 10 -6.45 8.36 12.40
CA ASP A 10 -6.23 9.13 13.62
C ASP A 10 -5.30 10.32 13.34
N LYS A 11 -5.61 11.46 13.98
CA LYS A 11 -4.85 12.69 13.76
C LYS A 11 -3.44 12.61 14.35
N ASP A 12 -3.28 11.89 15.45
CA ASP A 12 -1.99 11.77 16.13
C ASP A 12 -1.09 10.73 15.45
N SER A 13 -1.69 9.66 14.93
CA SER A 13 -0.99 8.58 14.22
C SER A 13 -0.67 8.91 12.76
N GLU A 14 -1.61 9.55 12.02
CA GLU A 14 -1.45 9.92 10.61
C GLU A 14 -1.73 11.42 10.33
N PRO A 15 -0.97 12.35 10.94
CA PRO A 15 -1.25 13.78 10.86
C PRO A 15 -1.23 14.34 9.43
N ASP A 16 -0.35 13.87 8.56
CA ASP A 16 -0.27 14.34 7.18
C ASP A 16 -1.53 14.00 6.37
N ILE A 17 -2.02 12.76 6.49
CA ILE A 17 -3.24 12.32 5.79
C ILE A 17 -4.45 13.04 6.36
N TYR A 18 -4.56 13.11 7.69
CA TYR A 18 -5.67 13.81 8.35
C TYR A 18 -5.76 15.27 7.93
N ASN A 19 -4.64 16.00 7.96
CA ASN A 19 -4.60 17.42 7.58
C ASN A 19 -4.75 17.65 6.05
N ALA A 20 -4.60 16.60 5.23
CA ALA A 20 -4.90 16.67 3.81
C ALA A 20 -6.41 16.64 3.51
N ILE A 21 -7.24 16.21 4.46
CA ILE A 21 -8.70 16.19 4.34
C ILE A 21 -9.24 17.59 4.64
N LYS A 22 -9.38 18.39 3.57
CA LYS A 22 -9.93 19.75 3.60
C LYS A 22 -10.63 20.04 2.27
N ARG A 23 -11.18 21.25 2.08
CA ARG A 23 -11.78 21.65 0.79
C ARG A 23 -10.85 21.28 -0.38
N ASN A 24 -11.43 20.68 -1.43
CA ASN A 24 -10.76 20.06 -2.58
C ASN A 24 -10.25 18.62 -2.38
N ALA A 25 -10.41 18.04 -1.20
CA ALA A 25 -10.43 16.59 -1.02
C ALA A 25 -11.85 16.05 -1.27
N LEU A 26 -11.94 14.76 -1.60
CA LEU A 26 -13.20 14.05 -1.80
C LEU A 26 -13.18 12.77 -0.96
N LEU A 27 -14.01 12.74 0.08
CA LEU A 27 -14.26 11.57 0.93
C LEU A 27 -15.22 10.61 0.22
N GLU A 28 -15.05 9.32 0.46
CA GLU A 28 -15.83 8.26 -0.16
C GLU A 28 -16.18 7.18 0.87
N ASN A 29 -17.48 6.91 1.01
CA ASN A 29 -18.07 5.90 1.89
C ASN A 29 -17.71 6.04 3.39
N VAL A 30 -17.32 7.24 3.84
CA VAL A 30 -17.19 7.54 5.28
C VAL A 30 -18.56 7.86 5.87
N THR A 31 -18.76 7.53 7.14
CA THR A 31 -19.99 7.87 7.87
C THR A 31 -19.90 9.28 8.41
N LEU A 32 -21.00 10.03 8.31
CA LEU A 32 -21.16 11.35 8.90
C LEU A 32 -22.36 11.38 9.82
N ASP A 33 -22.26 12.12 10.93
CA ASP A 33 -23.41 12.49 11.75
C ASP A 33 -24.22 13.65 11.13
N ALA A 34 -25.29 14.07 11.80
CA ALA A 34 -26.17 15.14 11.32
C ALA A 34 -25.47 16.51 11.31
N GLU A 35 -24.44 16.68 12.12
CA GLU A 35 -23.61 17.88 12.25
C GLU A 35 -22.44 17.90 11.26
N GLY A 36 -22.18 16.78 10.56
CA GLY A 36 -21.12 16.62 9.58
C GLY A 36 -19.77 16.17 10.17
N HIS A 37 -19.74 15.71 11.42
CA HIS A 37 -18.56 15.03 11.96
C HIS A 37 -18.41 13.66 11.31
N ILE A 38 -17.16 13.31 10.99
CA ILE A 38 -16.84 12.06 10.32
C ILE A 38 -16.49 11.01 11.38
N ASP A 39 -17.12 9.85 11.30
CA ASP A 39 -16.71 8.66 12.04
C ASP A 39 -15.80 7.80 11.15
N PHE A 40 -14.49 7.91 11.37
CA PHE A 40 -13.49 7.11 10.65
C PHE A 40 -13.44 5.66 11.13
N ALA A 41 -14.03 5.30 12.27
CA ALA A 41 -14.04 3.92 12.78
C ALA A 41 -15.24 3.11 12.27
N ASP A 42 -16.27 3.77 11.74
CA ASP A 42 -17.44 3.07 11.19
C ASP A 42 -17.07 2.29 9.92
N LYS A 43 -17.38 0.99 9.99
CA LYS A 43 -17.18 0.00 8.93
C LYS A 43 -18.45 -0.80 8.62
N SER A 44 -19.60 -0.31 9.07
CA SER A 44 -20.91 -0.96 8.88
C SER A 44 -21.21 -1.26 7.42
N VAL A 45 -20.78 -0.38 6.50
CA VAL A 45 -20.90 -0.57 5.04
C VAL A 45 -19.64 -1.19 4.44
N THR A 46 -18.45 -0.69 4.78
CA THR A 46 -17.17 -1.15 4.21
C THR A 46 -15.97 -0.76 5.07
N GLU A 47 -14.93 -1.61 5.14
CA GLU A 47 -13.62 -1.27 5.72
C GLU A 47 -12.68 -0.53 4.74
N ASN A 48 -13.13 -0.32 3.50
CA ASN A 48 -12.40 0.38 2.44
C ASN A 48 -12.95 1.81 2.24
N THR A 49 -13.18 2.52 3.34
CA THR A 49 -13.47 3.96 3.32
C THR A 49 -12.25 4.73 2.81
N ARG A 50 -12.48 5.76 1.99
CA ARG A 50 -11.42 6.39 1.19
C ARG A 50 -11.50 7.91 1.21
N VAL A 51 -10.38 8.53 0.87
CA VAL A 51 -10.31 9.95 0.51
C VAL A 51 -9.36 10.13 -0.66
N SER A 52 -9.76 10.95 -1.64
CA SER A 52 -8.86 11.44 -2.68
C SER A 52 -8.52 12.91 -2.44
N TYR A 53 -7.26 13.30 -2.68
CA TYR A 53 -6.84 14.69 -2.58
C TYR A 53 -5.69 15.02 -3.54
N PRO A 54 -5.60 16.27 -4.01
CA PRO A 54 -4.42 16.80 -4.69
C PRO A 54 -3.14 16.60 -3.86
N ILE A 55 -2.01 16.27 -4.51
CA ILE A 55 -0.78 15.89 -3.79
C ILE A 55 -0.21 17.05 -2.97
N ASP A 56 -0.49 18.28 -3.39
CA ASP A 56 -0.09 19.52 -2.72
C ASP A 56 -0.84 19.79 -1.41
N HIS A 57 -1.85 18.99 -1.06
CA HIS A 57 -2.40 18.97 0.28
C HIS A 57 -1.39 18.48 1.33
N ILE A 58 -0.41 17.66 0.93
CA ILE A 58 0.70 17.22 1.76
C ILE A 58 1.84 18.25 1.69
N GLN A 59 2.39 18.58 2.86
CA GLN A 59 3.45 19.59 2.97
C GLN A 59 4.79 19.06 2.44
N ASN A 60 5.23 17.91 2.96
CA ASN A 60 6.52 17.33 2.65
C ASN A 60 6.46 16.47 1.38
N ILE A 61 6.52 17.12 0.21
CA ILE A 61 6.53 16.45 -1.08
C ILE A 61 7.65 16.96 -1.98
N VAL A 62 8.05 16.14 -2.94
CA VAL A 62 8.95 16.58 -4.01
C VAL A 62 8.23 17.56 -4.93
N ARG A 63 8.89 18.67 -5.25
CA ARG A 63 8.40 19.76 -6.09
C ARG A 63 9.50 20.24 -7.05
N PRO A 64 9.17 20.85 -8.21
CA PRO A 64 7.81 21.06 -8.75
C PRO A 64 7.19 19.82 -9.39
N ILE A 65 8.01 18.81 -9.70
CA ILE A 65 7.60 17.57 -10.36
C ILE A 65 7.81 16.42 -9.38
N SER A 66 6.83 15.52 -9.27
CA SER A 66 6.93 14.28 -8.47
C SER A 66 7.87 13.26 -9.14
N SER A 67 9.18 13.52 -9.09
CA SER A 67 10.22 12.62 -9.58
C SER A 67 11.48 12.71 -8.72
N ALA A 68 12.23 11.63 -8.62
CA ALA A 68 13.44 11.54 -7.81
C ALA A 68 14.50 10.68 -8.51
N PRO A 69 15.76 10.68 -8.03
CA PRO A 69 16.79 9.77 -8.51
C PRO A 69 16.41 8.30 -8.37
N ALA A 70 17.17 7.42 -9.02
CA ALA A 70 16.96 5.98 -8.95
C ALA A 70 16.94 5.49 -7.49
N ALA A 71 15.99 4.60 -7.18
CA ALA A 71 15.81 4.03 -5.86
C ALA A 71 17.09 3.34 -5.35
N LYS A 72 17.37 3.50 -4.06
CA LYS A 72 18.46 2.79 -3.37
C LYS A 72 17.95 1.61 -2.55
N ASN A 73 16.68 1.64 -2.16
CA ASN A 73 16.01 0.57 -1.45
C ASN A 73 14.68 0.26 -2.16
N VAL A 74 14.38 -1.03 -2.31
CA VAL A 74 13.11 -1.54 -2.81
C VAL A 74 12.49 -2.36 -1.69
N ILE A 75 11.27 -2.02 -1.29
CA ILE A 75 10.59 -2.66 -0.17
C ILE A 75 9.35 -3.37 -0.70
N PHE A 76 9.26 -4.66 -0.43
CA PHE A 76 8.07 -5.47 -0.67
C PHE A 76 7.28 -5.56 0.62
N LEU A 77 6.05 -5.05 0.61
CA LEU A 77 5.14 -5.12 1.76
C LEU A 77 4.25 -6.35 1.59
N SER A 78 4.32 -7.28 2.54
CA SER A 78 3.49 -8.47 2.59
C SER A 78 2.64 -8.44 3.86
N ALA A 79 1.32 -8.42 3.71
CA ALA A 79 0.41 -8.63 4.83
C ALA A 79 0.26 -10.14 5.08
N ASP A 80 1.21 -10.75 5.77
CA ASP A 80 1.17 -12.19 6.04
C ASP A 80 0.15 -12.52 7.14
N ALA A 81 -0.97 -13.12 6.74
CA ALA A 81 -2.02 -13.58 7.67
C ALA A 81 -1.67 -14.91 8.37
N PHE A 82 -0.63 -15.62 7.94
CA PHE A 82 -0.15 -16.83 8.64
C PHE A 82 0.80 -16.53 9.79
N GLY A 83 1.35 -15.31 9.87
CA GLY A 83 2.28 -14.91 10.93
C GLY A 83 3.64 -15.61 10.87
N VAL A 84 4.10 -16.01 9.67
CA VAL A 84 5.33 -16.78 9.45
C VAL A 84 6.49 -15.90 9.02
N LEU A 85 6.23 -14.90 8.17
CA LEU A 85 7.28 -14.01 7.69
C LEU A 85 7.85 -13.17 8.85
N PRO A 86 9.19 -13.04 8.94
CA PRO A 86 9.80 -12.15 9.92
C PRO A 86 9.39 -10.70 9.63
N PRO A 87 9.48 -9.79 10.63
CA PRO A 87 9.15 -8.38 10.43
C PRO A 87 9.91 -7.73 9.26
N VAL A 88 11.19 -8.10 9.09
CA VAL A 88 12.02 -7.64 7.97
C VAL A 88 13.04 -8.71 7.56
N SER A 89 13.19 -8.91 6.25
CA SER A 89 14.23 -9.74 5.63
C SER A 89 15.01 -8.93 4.60
N ILE A 90 16.33 -9.08 4.60
CA ILE A 90 17.20 -8.59 3.52
C ILE A 90 17.23 -9.67 2.45
N LEU A 91 16.88 -9.32 1.21
CA LEU A 91 16.78 -10.30 0.13
C LEU A 91 18.06 -10.35 -0.71
N THR A 92 18.44 -11.55 -1.14
CA THR A 92 19.41 -11.73 -2.24
C THR A 92 18.78 -11.32 -3.59
N PRO A 93 19.58 -11.14 -4.66
CA PRO A 93 19.04 -10.86 -5.99
C PRO A 93 18.06 -11.93 -6.51
N GLU A 94 18.31 -13.20 -6.21
CA GLU A 94 17.45 -14.33 -6.60
C GLU A 94 16.15 -14.31 -5.80
N GLN A 95 16.24 -14.08 -4.48
CA GLN A 95 15.07 -13.93 -3.62
C GLN A 95 14.24 -12.71 -4.01
N THR A 96 14.87 -11.62 -4.44
CA THR A 96 14.17 -10.41 -4.93
C THR A 96 13.26 -10.75 -6.11
N GLN A 97 13.78 -11.49 -7.09
CA GLN A 97 12.97 -11.93 -8.23
C GLN A 97 11.87 -12.90 -7.82
N TYR A 98 12.21 -13.89 -6.98
CA TYR A 98 11.28 -14.88 -6.48
C TYR A 98 10.10 -14.22 -5.76
N TYR A 99 10.36 -13.42 -4.71
CA TYR A 99 9.30 -12.78 -3.93
C TYR A 99 8.52 -11.72 -4.71
N PHE A 100 9.15 -11.04 -5.67
CA PHE A 100 8.43 -10.11 -6.55
C PHE A 100 7.47 -10.83 -7.50
N LEU A 101 7.88 -11.96 -8.09
CA LEU A 101 7.02 -12.77 -8.94
C LEU A 101 5.93 -13.48 -8.16
N SER A 102 6.24 -13.99 -6.97
CA SER A 102 5.25 -14.60 -6.08
C SER A 102 4.22 -13.59 -5.61
N GLY A 103 4.66 -12.41 -5.16
CA GLY A 103 3.79 -11.36 -4.63
C GLY A 103 2.85 -11.86 -3.53
N PHE A 104 3.38 -12.69 -2.62
CA PHE A 104 2.63 -13.20 -1.50
C PHE A 104 2.23 -12.04 -0.57
N THR A 105 0.94 -11.96 -0.25
CA THR A 105 0.33 -10.97 0.65
C THR A 105 -1.09 -11.43 1.01
N ALA A 106 -1.89 -10.57 1.66
CA ALA A 106 -3.32 -10.80 1.87
C ALA A 106 -4.17 -9.77 1.13
N LYS A 107 -5.32 -10.21 0.61
CA LYS A 107 -6.41 -9.28 0.26
C LYS A 107 -7.07 -8.84 1.55
N LEU A 108 -7.02 -7.54 1.83
CA LEU A 108 -7.64 -6.93 3.00
C LEU A 108 -9.15 -6.74 2.76
N ALA A 109 -9.93 -6.71 3.83
CA ALA A 109 -11.37 -6.54 3.74
C ALA A 109 -11.76 -5.27 2.96
N GLY A 110 -12.75 -5.40 2.09
CA GLY A 110 -13.33 -4.31 1.30
C GLY A 110 -12.51 -3.84 0.08
N THR A 111 -11.30 -4.37 -0.18
CA THR A 111 -10.53 -3.98 -1.37
C THR A 111 -11.09 -4.56 -2.66
N GLU A 112 -11.76 -5.71 -2.58
CA GLU A 112 -12.52 -6.34 -3.67
C GLU A 112 -13.90 -6.77 -3.14
N ARG A 113 -14.93 -6.74 -4.00
CA ARG A 113 -16.29 -7.16 -3.63
C ARG A 113 -16.28 -8.62 -3.16
N GLY A 114 -16.78 -8.85 -1.94
CA GLY A 114 -16.89 -10.18 -1.35
C GLY A 114 -15.75 -10.59 -0.42
N ILE A 115 -14.71 -9.76 -0.25
CA ILE A 115 -13.65 -10.01 0.73
C ILE A 115 -13.99 -9.32 2.05
N THR A 116 -14.31 -10.11 3.07
CA THR A 116 -14.66 -9.64 4.42
C THR A 116 -13.58 -9.92 5.46
N GLU A 117 -12.67 -10.85 5.18
CA GLU A 117 -11.57 -11.23 6.06
C GLU A 117 -10.23 -11.30 5.27
N PRO A 118 -9.08 -11.08 5.93
CA PRO A 118 -7.77 -11.19 5.29
C PRO A 118 -7.61 -12.53 4.59
N THR A 119 -7.54 -12.52 3.26
CA THR A 119 -7.43 -13.74 2.45
C THR A 119 -6.00 -13.84 1.88
N PRO A 120 -5.19 -14.83 2.29
CA PRO A 120 -3.86 -15.04 1.72
C PRO A 120 -3.93 -15.21 0.20
N THR A 121 -3.02 -14.57 -0.51
CA THR A 121 -2.99 -14.61 -1.98
C THR A 121 -1.57 -14.48 -2.51
N PHE A 122 -1.37 -14.98 -3.72
CA PHE A 122 -0.18 -14.71 -4.53
C PHE A 122 -0.61 -13.77 -5.65
N SER A 123 -0.32 -12.48 -5.47
CA SER A 123 -0.62 -11.42 -6.43
C SER A 123 0.68 -11.02 -7.11
N ALA A 124 1.00 -11.65 -8.24
CA ALA A 124 2.25 -11.41 -8.96
C ALA A 124 2.58 -9.91 -9.09
N CYS A 125 3.84 -9.56 -8.83
CA CYS A 125 4.33 -8.18 -8.80
C CYS A 125 3.63 -7.27 -7.75
N PHE A 126 2.98 -7.86 -6.75
CA PHE A 126 2.14 -7.17 -5.75
C PHE A 126 0.96 -6.40 -6.37
N GLY A 127 0.54 -6.76 -7.58
CA GLY A 127 -0.42 -5.97 -8.36
C GLY A 127 -1.04 -6.72 -9.53
N GLN A 128 -1.23 -8.04 -9.41
CA GLN A 128 -1.68 -8.91 -10.51
C GLN A 128 -2.95 -8.40 -11.21
N ALA A 129 -3.88 -7.82 -10.46
CA ALA A 129 -5.14 -7.28 -10.99
C ALA A 129 -4.95 -6.14 -12.02
N PHE A 130 -3.76 -5.55 -12.10
CA PHE A 130 -3.44 -4.41 -12.98
C PHE A 130 -2.39 -4.76 -14.04
N LEU A 131 -1.94 -6.01 -14.12
CA LEU A 131 -0.90 -6.41 -15.08
C LEU A 131 -1.53 -6.67 -16.45
N GLU A 132 -0.99 -6.01 -17.47
CA GLU A 132 -1.37 -6.21 -18.88
C GLU A 132 -0.36 -7.09 -19.64
N LEU A 133 0.82 -7.33 -19.05
CA LEU A 133 1.86 -8.20 -19.58
C LEU A 133 2.11 -9.38 -18.64
N HIS A 134 2.86 -10.37 -19.12
CA HIS A 134 3.30 -11.46 -18.27
C HIS A 134 4.20 -10.95 -17.12
N PRO A 135 4.02 -11.41 -15.86
CA PRO A 135 4.75 -10.93 -14.68
C PRO A 135 6.29 -10.91 -14.83
N THR A 136 6.84 -11.85 -15.61
CA THR A 136 8.29 -11.91 -15.88
C THR A 136 8.81 -10.65 -16.56
N LYS A 137 8.01 -9.95 -17.37
CA LYS A 137 8.42 -8.68 -18.00
C LYS A 137 8.62 -7.56 -16.98
N TYR A 138 7.77 -7.51 -15.97
CA TYR A 138 7.92 -6.54 -14.88
C TYR A 138 9.12 -6.89 -14.00
N ALA A 139 9.33 -8.19 -13.71
CA ALA A 139 10.47 -8.65 -12.93
C ALA A 139 11.81 -8.37 -13.63
N GLU A 140 11.92 -8.67 -14.92
CA GLU A 140 13.08 -8.36 -15.76
C GLU A 140 13.45 -6.88 -15.69
N GLU A 141 12.45 -5.99 -15.84
CA GLU A 141 12.68 -4.54 -15.83
C GLU A 141 13.04 -4.02 -14.42
N LEU A 142 12.41 -4.54 -13.36
CA LEU A 142 12.76 -4.19 -11.99
C LEU A 142 14.21 -4.57 -11.69
N VAL A 143 14.62 -5.80 -11.98
CA VAL A 143 15.98 -6.30 -11.75
C VAL A 143 17.00 -5.44 -12.49
N LYS A 144 16.75 -5.13 -13.76
CA LYS A 144 17.61 -4.27 -14.57
C LYS A 144 17.81 -2.89 -13.92
N LYS A 145 16.74 -2.27 -13.42
CA LYS A 145 16.81 -0.97 -12.72
C LYS A 145 17.54 -1.06 -11.37
N MET A 146 17.32 -2.13 -10.62
CA MET A 146 18.00 -2.36 -9.34
C MET A 146 19.50 -2.58 -9.52
N GLN A 147 19.90 -3.40 -10.50
CA GLN A 147 21.30 -3.63 -10.86
C GLN A 147 22.00 -2.32 -11.27
N LYS A 148 21.37 -1.51 -12.12
CA LYS A 148 21.93 -0.23 -12.56
C LYS A 148 22.13 0.77 -11.40
N SER A 149 21.25 0.74 -10.40
CA SER A 149 21.26 1.70 -9.29
C SER A 149 22.01 1.21 -8.05
N GLY A 150 22.32 -0.09 -7.97
CA GLY A 150 22.86 -0.75 -6.78
C GLY A 150 21.83 -0.88 -5.66
N ALA A 151 20.54 -0.95 -5.99
CA ALA A 151 19.46 -0.98 -5.01
C ALA A 151 19.43 -2.30 -4.22
N LYS A 152 19.08 -2.23 -2.93
CA LYS A 152 18.84 -3.40 -2.08
C LYS A 152 17.35 -3.67 -1.93
N ALA A 153 16.97 -4.94 -1.90
CA ALA A 153 15.58 -5.33 -1.69
C ALA A 153 15.33 -5.84 -0.26
N TYR A 154 14.16 -5.52 0.26
CA TYR A 154 13.70 -5.93 1.59
C TYR A 154 12.29 -6.49 1.48
N LEU A 155 12.00 -7.55 2.22
CA LEU A 155 10.64 -8.04 2.45
C LEU A 155 10.23 -7.66 3.86
N VAL A 156 9.13 -6.92 4.00
CA VAL A 156 8.63 -6.43 5.27
C VAL A 156 7.24 -7.01 5.50
N ASN A 157 7.07 -7.70 6.64
CA ASN A 157 5.77 -8.19 7.05
C ASN A 157 5.00 -7.05 7.72
N THR A 158 3.90 -6.63 7.11
CA THR A 158 2.97 -5.63 7.63
C THR A 158 1.63 -6.25 8.05
N GLY A 159 1.57 -7.58 8.09
CA GLY A 159 0.41 -8.33 8.53
C GLY A 159 0.52 -8.69 10.00
N TRP A 160 0.40 -9.98 10.28
CA TRP A 160 0.34 -10.51 11.64
C TRP A 160 1.65 -11.22 12.00
N ASN A 161 1.83 -11.46 13.30
CA ASN A 161 2.86 -12.31 13.86
C ASN A 161 2.21 -13.51 14.58
N GLY A 162 3.01 -14.44 15.10
CA GLY A 162 2.51 -15.64 15.79
C GLY A 162 2.06 -15.43 17.24
N THR A 163 1.86 -14.19 17.70
CA THR A 163 1.42 -13.84 19.07
C THR A 163 0.06 -13.18 19.08
#